data_AF-A0A2U9CKW0-F1
#
_entry.id   AF-A0A2U9CKW0-F1
#
_cell.length_a   1.000
_cell.length_b   1.000
_cell.length_c   1.000
_cell.angle_alpha   90.00
_cell.angle_beta   90.00
_cell.angle_gamma   90.00
#
_symmetry.space_group_name_H-M   'P 1'
#
loop_
_entity.id
_entity.type
_entity.pdbx_description
1 polymer ?
#
loop_
_entity_poly.entity_id
_entity_poly.type
_entity_poly.pdbx_seq_one_letter_code
_entity_poly.pdbx_strand_id
1 'polypeptide(L)'
;MSLLSSAAWGSAGQRHLELKELAQAVIRPLKSGLHSFNNVLEMLLHINADIVLPDSQTFHDIRQEIENMKQQMEESEQVARKELQQLDGETEHLTAEQSRLANQKSQKELKVEGLKIQLESHRSSLESYKEALEKQRDNLKSAENTRDRMRDRRDGGENVRNAGIGVMFIPIVGWIAGAIMIAAGETERNNASEAVDSANREIKNCESQVTSYSQKVSEYNSLICQAQREIQEADNKIREVEATLRSMSVKREAVSNVQQKMRCAVHQLGKLCGVGNVAELQTQRLILLEPVVKVMEEMTTALGQIDGNELLHTEGINSLMCDIKEKQNKLNQLVDTNKSIGEDSY
;
A
#
# COMPACT_ATOMS: atom_id res chain seq x y z
N MET A 1 9.88 -12.58 -19.06
CA MET A 1 9.19 -11.36 -18.59
C MET A 1 7.67 -11.57 -18.72
N SER A 2 7.06 -12.47 -17.93
CA SER A 2 5.59 -12.66 -17.96
C SER A 2 4.97 -13.45 -16.77
N LEU A 3 5.68 -13.68 -15.65
CA LEU A 3 5.14 -14.52 -14.55
C LEU A 3 4.88 -13.79 -13.23
N LEU A 4 5.20 -12.49 -13.13
CA LEU A 4 4.99 -11.71 -11.89
C LEU A 4 3.79 -10.74 -11.97
N SER A 5 3.13 -10.63 -13.13
CA SER A 5 1.99 -9.72 -13.32
C SER A 5 0.62 -10.40 -13.13
N SER A 6 0.53 -11.73 -13.10
CA SER A 6 -0.78 -12.42 -12.98
C SER A 6 -1.23 -12.61 -11.54
N ALA A 7 -0.33 -12.54 -10.56
CA ALA A 7 -0.66 -12.75 -9.14
C ALA A 7 -1.35 -11.53 -8.50
N ALA A 8 -0.97 -10.31 -8.88
CA ALA A 8 -1.56 -9.09 -8.33
C ALA A 8 -3.01 -8.87 -8.81
N TRP A 9 -3.29 -9.17 -10.08
CA TRP A 9 -4.62 -9.03 -10.69
C TRP A 9 -5.58 -10.14 -10.24
N GLY A 10 -5.08 -11.32 -9.89
CA GLY A 10 -5.87 -12.37 -9.26
C GLY A 10 -6.38 -11.98 -7.87
N SER A 11 -5.57 -11.29 -7.06
CA SER A 11 -5.94 -11.00 -5.66
C SER A 11 -7.00 -9.91 -5.52
N ALA A 12 -7.02 -8.89 -6.37
CA ALA A 12 -8.01 -7.81 -6.29
C ALA A 12 -9.43 -8.28 -6.67
N GLY A 13 -9.55 -9.12 -7.71
CA GLY A 13 -10.82 -9.71 -8.12
C GLY A 13 -11.36 -10.77 -7.14
N GLN A 14 -10.45 -11.55 -6.54
CA GLN A 14 -10.80 -12.56 -5.53
C GLN A 14 -11.27 -11.92 -4.22
N ARG A 15 -10.59 -10.86 -3.75
CA ARG A 15 -10.97 -10.10 -2.54
C ARG A 15 -12.37 -9.49 -2.66
N HIS A 16 -12.74 -8.94 -3.83
CA HIS A 16 -14.07 -8.36 -4.04
C HIS A 16 -15.18 -9.42 -3.98
N LEU A 17 -14.89 -10.67 -4.38
CA LEU A 17 -15.84 -11.78 -4.30
C LEU A 17 -16.01 -12.24 -2.85
N GLU A 18 -14.91 -12.41 -2.12
CA GLU A 18 -14.91 -12.78 -0.70
C GLU A 18 -15.70 -11.77 0.16
N LEU A 19 -15.57 -10.48 -0.13
CA LEU A 19 -16.31 -9.42 0.56
C LEU A 19 -17.81 -9.46 0.34
N LYS A 20 -18.25 -9.84 -0.86
CA LYS A 20 -19.67 -9.96 -1.18
C LYS A 20 -20.26 -11.20 -0.50
N GLU A 21 -19.55 -12.30 -0.52
CA GLU A 21 -19.92 -13.53 0.19
C GLU A 21 -19.99 -13.31 1.69
N LEU A 22 -19.06 -12.52 2.23
CA LEU A 22 -18.99 -12.24 3.65
C LEU A 22 -20.01 -11.20 4.13
N ALA A 23 -20.26 -10.16 3.33
CA ALA A 23 -21.40 -9.28 3.53
C ALA A 23 -22.69 -10.12 3.55
N GLN A 24 -22.85 -11.09 2.65
CA GLN A 24 -23.99 -12.00 2.67
C GLN A 24 -24.05 -12.89 3.92
N ALA A 25 -22.91 -13.36 4.43
CA ALA A 25 -22.85 -14.19 5.63
C ALA A 25 -23.31 -13.43 6.89
N VAL A 26 -22.98 -12.13 7.01
CA VAL A 26 -23.47 -11.28 8.10
C VAL A 26 -24.91 -10.80 7.85
N ILE A 27 -25.25 -10.48 6.60
CA ILE A 27 -26.58 -9.93 6.25
C ILE A 27 -27.69 -10.96 6.38
N ARG A 28 -27.43 -12.24 6.07
CA ARG A 28 -28.50 -13.26 6.03
C ARG A 28 -29.11 -13.50 7.42
N PRO A 29 -28.35 -13.77 8.50
CA PRO A 29 -28.92 -13.92 9.83
C PRO A 29 -29.53 -12.60 10.32
N LEU A 30 -28.88 -11.45 10.06
CA LEU A 30 -29.44 -10.13 10.37
C LEU A 30 -30.83 -9.92 9.76
N LYS A 31 -30.98 -10.17 8.46
CA LYS A 31 -32.25 -10.02 7.74
C LYS A 31 -33.33 -10.94 8.30
N SER A 32 -32.95 -12.17 8.65
CA SER A 32 -33.88 -13.15 9.26
C SER A 32 -34.32 -12.68 10.65
N GLY A 33 -33.39 -12.19 11.48
CA GLY A 33 -33.71 -11.58 12.77
C GLY A 33 -34.61 -10.35 12.66
N LEU A 34 -34.36 -9.47 11.68
CA LEU A 34 -35.23 -8.31 11.40
C LEU A 34 -36.64 -8.72 10.95
N HIS A 35 -36.77 -9.83 10.22
CA HIS A 35 -38.07 -10.36 9.83
C HIS A 35 -38.86 -10.85 11.05
N SER A 36 -38.22 -11.66 11.91
CA SER A 36 -38.82 -12.06 13.20
C SER A 36 -39.20 -10.85 14.05
N PHE A 37 -38.37 -9.81 14.06
CA PHE A 37 -38.67 -8.57 14.76
C PHE A 37 -39.93 -7.88 14.23
N ASN A 38 -40.03 -7.73 12.92
CA ASN A 38 -41.19 -7.17 12.26
C ASN A 38 -42.47 -7.99 12.51
N ASN A 39 -42.35 -9.32 12.56
CA ASN A 39 -43.47 -10.22 12.88
C ASN A 39 -43.95 -10.04 14.32
N VAL A 40 -43.05 -9.88 15.29
CA VAL A 40 -43.43 -9.58 16.68
C VAL A 40 -44.20 -8.25 16.75
N LEU A 41 -43.68 -7.19 16.13
CA LEU A 41 -44.38 -5.90 16.11
C LEU A 41 -45.77 -6.02 15.49
N GLU A 42 -45.90 -6.79 14.42
CA GLU A 42 -47.19 -7.05 13.77
C GLU A 42 -48.14 -7.84 14.66
N MET A 43 -47.69 -8.90 15.33
CA MET A 43 -48.51 -9.64 16.27
C MET A 43 -49.00 -8.75 17.41
N LEU A 44 -48.11 -7.92 17.98
CA LEU A 44 -48.45 -7.00 19.07
C LEU A 44 -49.51 -5.96 18.67
N LEU A 45 -49.50 -5.49 17.41
CA LEU A 45 -50.50 -4.54 16.90
C LEU A 45 -51.92 -5.11 16.82
N HIS A 46 -52.06 -6.45 16.74
CA HIS A 46 -53.36 -7.12 16.61
C HIS A 46 -53.93 -7.60 17.96
N ILE A 47 -53.24 -7.33 19.08
CA ILE A 47 -53.71 -7.73 20.41
C ILE A 47 -54.68 -6.68 20.93
N ASN A 48 -55.93 -7.09 21.19
CA ASN A 48 -56.99 -6.23 21.74
C ASN A 48 -56.99 -6.17 23.29
N ALA A 49 -55.90 -6.57 23.93
CA ALA A 49 -55.78 -6.73 25.38
C ALA A 49 -54.37 -6.37 25.86
N ASP A 50 -54.24 -5.86 27.09
CA ASP A 50 -52.93 -5.49 27.65
C ASP A 50 -52.07 -6.70 28.07
N ILE A 51 -52.66 -7.89 28.10
CA ILE A 51 -52.06 -9.14 28.57
C ILE A 51 -52.34 -10.28 27.59
N VAL A 52 -51.29 -11.02 27.20
CA VAL A 52 -51.41 -12.30 26.49
C VAL A 52 -51.16 -13.45 27.45
N LEU A 53 -52.13 -14.36 27.54
CA LEU A 53 -52.08 -15.52 28.44
C LEU A 53 -51.24 -16.67 27.86
N PRO A 54 -50.58 -17.46 28.72
CA PRO A 54 -49.60 -18.47 28.31
C PRO A 54 -50.22 -19.63 27.52
N ASP A 55 -51.50 -19.92 27.71
CA ASP A 55 -52.22 -21.01 27.05
C ASP A 55 -52.73 -20.62 25.64
N SER A 56 -52.44 -19.40 25.19
CA SER A 56 -52.88 -18.91 23.88
C SER A 56 -51.83 -19.18 22.79
N GLN A 57 -52.31 -19.42 21.57
CA GLN A 57 -51.41 -19.58 20.42
C GLN A 57 -50.57 -18.32 20.19
N THR A 58 -51.15 -17.14 20.35
CA THR A 58 -50.47 -15.83 20.23
C THR A 58 -49.27 -15.71 21.17
N PHE A 59 -49.37 -16.24 22.39
CA PHE A 59 -48.26 -16.25 23.33
C PHE A 59 -47.09 -17.09 22.82
N HIS A 60 -47.38 -18.31 22.35
CA HIS A 60 -46.37 -19.20 21.81
C HIS A 60 -45.71 -18.63 20.55
N ASP A 61 -46.50 -18.04 19.66
CA ASP A 61 -45.99 -17.42 18.42
C ASP A 61 -45.06 -16.24 18.71
N ILE A 62 -45.44 -15.34 19.63
CA ILE A 62 -44.58 -14.20 20.03
C ILE A 62 -43.28 -14.70 20.67
N ARG A 63 -43.36 -15.69 21.57
CA ARG A 63 -42.15 -16.25 22.19
C ARG A 63 -41.22 -16.89 21.16
N GLN A 64 -41.78 -17.67 20.24
CA GLN A 64 -41.01 -18.31 19.19
C GLN A 64 -40.28 -17.27 18.33
N GLU A 65 -40.96 -16.18 17.95
CA GLU A 65 -40.31 -15.13 17.16
C GLU A 65 -39.25 -14.34 17.95
N ILE A 66 -39.46 -14.12 19.26
CA ILE A 66 -38.43 -13.51 20.13
C ILE A 66 -37.18 -14.40 20.22
N GLU A 67 -37.37 -15.72 20.39
CA GLU A 67 -36.27 -16.69 20.44
C GLU A 67 -35.55 -16.79 19.09
N ASN A 68 -36.30 -16.86 17.97
CA ASN A 68 -35.75 -16.82 16.62
C ASN A 68 -34.91 -15.57 16.40
N MET A 69 -35.44 -14.40 16.79
CA MET A 69 -34.76 -13.12 16.66
C MET A 69 -33.42 -13.12 17.42
N LYS A 70 -33.42 -13.63 18.66
CA LYS A 70 -32.22 -13.70 19.49
C LYS A 70 -31.16 -14.59 18.85
N GLN A 71 -31.54 -15.80 18.45
CA GLN A 71 -30.62 -16.75 17.82
C GLN A 71 -30.00 -16.18 16.54
N GLN A 72 -30.83 -15.57 15.67
CA GLN A 72 -30.35 -15.00 14.40
C GLN A 72 -29.43 -13.81 14.61
N MET A 73 -29.70 -12.95 15.60
CA MET A 73 -28.83 -11.82 15.93
C MET A 73 -27.52 -12.26 16.59
N GLU A 74 -27.53 -13.30 17.43
CA GLU A 74 -26.32 -13.92 18.00
C GLU A 74 -25.44 -14.55 16.92
N GLU A 75 -26.03 -15.29 15.98
CA GLU A 75 -25.30 -15.85 14.85
C GLU A 75 -24.63 -14.74 14.03
N SER A 76 -25.39 -13.68 13.75
CA SER A 76 -24.88 -12.53 13.01
C SER A 76 -23.73 -11.80 13.73
N GLU A 77 -23.83 -11.63 15.06
CA GLU A 77 -22.78 -11.05 15.90
C GLU A 77 -21.50 -11.90 15.88
N GLN A 78 -21.66 -13.23 15.94
CA GLN A 78 -20.55 -14.15 15.93
C GLN A 78 -19.81 -14.15 14.58
N VAL A 79 -20.54 -14.11 13.47
CA VAL A 79 -19.96 -13.98 12.12
C VAL A 79 -19.21 -12.65 12.00
N ALA A 80 -19.82 -11.54 12.39
CA ALA A 80 -19.17 -10.23 12.37
C ALA A 80 -17.91 -10.17 13.24
N ARG A 81 -17.91 -10.85 14.41
CA ARG A 81 -16.73 -10.94 15.28
C ARG A 81 -15.59 -11.72 14.64
N LYS A 82 -15.88 -12.88 14.01
CA LYS A 82 -14.86 -13.66 13.30
C LYS A 82 -14.24 -12.86 12.17
N GLU A 83 -15.06 -12.10 11.45
CA GLU A 83 -14.56 -11.25 10.37
C GLU A 83 -13.63 -10.15 10.89
N LEU A 84 -14.00 -9.46 11.97
CA LEU A 84 -13.13 -8.43 12.54
C LEU A 84 -11.75 -9.01 12.91
N GLN A 85 -11.70 -10.24 13.41
CA GLN A 85 -10.43 -10.92 13.71
C GLN A 85 -9.62 -11.20 12.44
N GLN A 86 -10.27 -11.59 11.35
CA GLN A 86 -9.61 -11.80 10.06
C GLN A 86 -9.08 -10.47 9.49
N LEU A 87 -9.91 -9.43 9.45
CA LEU A 87 -9.52 -8.09 8.99
C LEU A 87 -8.37 -7.51 9.81
N ASP A 88 -8.36 -7.74 11.12
CA ASP A 88 -7.28 -7.32 12.01
C ASP A 88 -5.97 -8.04 11.63
N GLY A 89 -6.00 -9.37 11.45
CA GLY A 89 -4.84 -10.14 11.02
C GLY A 89 -4.30 -9.73 9.64
N GLU A 90 -5.18 -9.47 8.67
CA GLU A 90 -4.77 -8.99 7.35
C GLU A 90 -4.20 -7.57 7.40
N THR A 91 -4.77 -6.69 8.23
CA THR A 91 -4.28 -5.33 8.44
C THR A 91 -2.88 -5.34 9.07
N GLU A 92 -2.66 -6.19 10.07
CA GLU A 92 -1.34 -6.39 10.69
C GLU A 92 -0.31 -6.85 9.66
N HIS A 93 -0.65 -7.86 8.86
CA HIS A 93 0.22 -8.37 7.79
C HIS A 93 0.58 -7.28 6.76
N LEU A 94 -0.41 -6.55 6.26
CA LEU A 94 -0.19 -5.48 5.28
C LEU A 94 0.62 -4.31 5.86
N THR A 95 0.41 -3.97 7.13
CA THR A 95 1.20 -2.92 7.82
C THR A 95 2.66 -3.33 7.97
N ALA A 96 2.91 -4.60 8.31
CA ALA A 96 4.26 -5.16 8.35
C ALA A 96 4.91 -5.16 6.96
N GLU A 97 4.15 -5.55 5.92
CA GLU A 97 4.62 -5.55 4.54
C GLU A 97 4.94 -4.13 4.02
N GLN A 98 4.08 -3.15 4.32
CA GLN A 98 4.33 -1.74 3.98
C GLN A 98 5.63 -1.25 4.62
N SER A 99 5.84 -1.57 5.91
CA SER A 99 7.04 -1.20 6.64
C SER A 99 8.29 -1.85 6.05
N ARG A 100 8.20 -3.14 5.67
CA ARG A 100 9.28 -3.88 5.02
C ARG A 100 9.64 -3.25 3.67
N LEU A 101 8.64 -2.92 2.84
CA LEU A 101 8.84 -2.29 1.54
C LEU A 101 9.47 -0.89 1.67
N ALA A 102 9.00 -0.08 2.62
CA ALA A 102 9.55 1.25 2.89
C ALA A 102 11.03 1.19 3.31
N ASN A 103 11.38 0.25 4.19
CA ASN A 103 12.77 0.03 4.60
C ASN A 103 13.65 -0.40 3.42
N GLN A 104 13.18 -1.33 2.59
CA GLN A 104 13.91 -1.76 1.39
C GLN A 104 14.10 -0.63 0.39
N LYS A 105 13.09 0.22 0.20
CA LYS A 105 13.18 1.41 -0.65
C LYS A 105 14.26 2.38 -0.14
N SER A 106 14.23 2.72 1.14
CA SER A 106 15.20 3.64 1.75
C SER A 106 16.65 3.13 1.61
N GLN A 107 16.88 1.84 1.83
CA GLN A 107 18.19 1.23 1.61
C GLN A 107 18.68 1.35 0.15
N LYS A 108 17.78 1.20 -0.82
CA LYS A 108 18.11 1.36 -2.24
C LYS A 108 18.38 2.82 -2.60
N GLU A 109 17.65 3.77 -2.03
CA GLU A 109 17.91 5.21 -2.21
C GLU A 109 19.30 5.59 -1.71
N LEU A 110 19.71 5.11 -0.53
CA LEU A 110 21.06 5.30 -0.01
C LEU A 110 22.13 4.70 -0.94
N LYS A 111 21.87 3.52 -1.50
CA LYS A 111 22.77 2.87 -2.47
C LYS A 111 22.89 3.69 -3.76
N VAL A 112 21.79 4.24 -4.28
CA VAL A 112 21.80 5.12 -5.46
C VAL A 112 22.65 6.37 -5.19
N GLU A 113 22.52 6.98 -4.02
CA GLU A 113 23.31 8.16 -3.68
C GLU A 113 24.81 7.84 -3.61
N GLY A 114 25.17 6.71 -2.99
CA GLY A 114 26.55 6.23 -2.98
C GLY A 114 27.12 5.97 -4.39
N LEU A 115 26.32 5.36 -5.28
CA LEU A 115 26.73 5.12 -6.67
C LEU A 115 26.90 6.42 -7.46
N LYS A 116 26.06 7.45 -7.22
CA LYS A 116 26.19 8.76 -7.87
C LYS A 116 27.48 9.47 -7.47
N ILE A 117 27.83 9.43 -6.19
CA ILE A 117 29.09 10.02 -5.69
C ILE A 117 30.30 9.36 -6.40
N GLN A 118 30.29 8.03 -6.53
CA GLN A 118 31.36 7.30 -7.22
C GLN A 118 31.39 7.60 -8.73
N LEU A 119 30.22 7.68 -9.36
CA LEU A 119 30.09 8.05 -10.77
C LEU A 119 30.70 9.43 -11.05
N GLU A 120 30.43 10.42 -10.20
CA GLU A 120 30.95 11.78 -10.38
C GLU A 120 32.48 11.83 -10.28
N SER A 121 33.06 11.11 -9.30
CA SER A 121 34.51 10.97 -9.17
C SER A 121 35.14 10.31 -10.40
N HIS A 122 34.53 9.23 -10.92
CA HIS A 122 35.00 8.55 -12.12
C HIS A 122 34.85 9.42 -13.38
N ARG A 123 33.80 10.23 -13.47
CA ARG A 123 33.57 11.16 -14.58
C ARG A 123 34.60 12.28 -14.58
N SER A 124 34.91 12.85 -13.42
CA SER A 124 35.97 13.86 -13.26
C SER A 124 37.35 13.29 -13.65
N SER A 125 37.65 12.07 -13.22
CA SER A 125 38.90 11.38 -13.61
C SER A 125 38.97 11.14 -15.11
N LEU A 126 37.87 10.67 -15.72
CA LEU A 126 37.77 10.43 -17.16
C LEU A 126 38.03 11.73 -17.96
N GLU A 127 37.48 12.86 -17.51
CA GLU A 127 37.68 14.15 -18.16
C GLU A 127 39.15 14.58 -18.09
N SER A 128 39.77 14.46 -16.91
CA SER A 128 41.19 14.75 -16.74
C SER A 128 42.09 13.88 -17.65
N TYR A 129 41.75 12.60 -17.80
CA TYR A 129 42.49 11.71 -18.73
C TYR A 129 42.27 12.08 -20.20
N LYS A 130 41.07 12.52 -20.60
CA LYS A 130 40.82 13.00 -21.97
C LYS A 130 41.61 14.26 -22.29
N GLU A 131 41.64 15.22 -21.37
CA GLU A 131 42.45 16.44 -21.52
C GLU A 131 43.94 16.13 -21.61
N ALA A 132 44.43 15.18 -20.80
CA ALA A 132 45.82 14.72 -20.85
C ALA A 132 46.14 14.04 -22.19
N LEU A 133 45.24 13.18 -22.68
CA LEU A 133 45.39 12.50 -23.97
C LEU A 133 45.45 13.51 -25.14
N GLU A 134 44.61 14.54 -25.13
CA GLU A 134 44.59 15.59 -26.14
C GLU A 134 45.94 16.34 -26.17
N LYS A 135 46.43 16.76 -25.00
CA LYS A 135 47.75 17.40 -24.87
C LYS A 135 48.89 16.50 -25.33
N GLN A 136 48.85 15.20 -25.01
CA GLN A 136 49.85 14.24 -25.48
C GLN A 136 49.84 14.08 -27.00
N ARG A 137 48.66 14.05 -27.63
CA ARG A 137 48.52 13.98 -29.10
C ARG A 137 49.06 15.22 -29.79
N ASP A 138 48.78 16.41 -29.25
CA ASP A 138 49.33 17.67 -29.78
C ASP A 138 50.86 17.71 -29.68
N ASN A 139 51.40 17.26 -28.55
CA ASN A 139 52.84 17.15 -28.34
C ASN A 139 53.49 16.13 -29.28
N LEU A 140 52.88 14.96 -29.48
CA LEU A 140 53.36 13.97 -30.45
C LEU A 140 53.38 14.57 -31.86
N LYS A 141 52.31 15.25 -32.27
CA LYS A 141 52.24 15.92 -33.58
C LYS A 141 53.34 16.97 -33.73
N SER A 142 53.64 17.72 -32.68
CA SER A 142 54.75 18.67 -32.66
C SER A 142 56.12 17.98 -32.78
N ALA A 143 56.31 16.85 -32.09
CA ALA A 143 57.53 16.04 -32.17
C ALA A 143 57.71 15.39 -33.56
N GLU A 144 56.64 14.89 -34.18
CA GLU A 144 56.64 14.35 -35.55
C GLU A 144 56.98 15.43 -36.57
N ASN A 145 56.33 16.60 -36.50
CA ASN A 145 56.65 17.74 -37.35
C ASN A 145 58.12 18.18 -37.21
N THR A 146 58.66 18.08 -36.00
CA THR A 146 60.05 18.40 -35.70
C THR A 146 61.02 17.38 -36.31
N ARG A 147 60.72 16.09 -36.17
CA ARG A 147 61.46 15.00 -36.81
C ARG A 147 61.43 15.11 -38.33
N ASP A 148 60.28 15.44 -38.90
CA ASP A 148 60.10 15.56 -40.35
C ASP A 148 60.85 16.78 -40.88
N ARG A 149 60.83 17.92 -40.18
CA ARG A 149 61.70 19.09 -40.50
C ARG A 149 63.19 18.75 -40.44
N MET A 150 63.63 17.93 -39.49
CA MET A 150 65.02 17.47 -39.41
C MET A 150 65.39 16.53 -40.57
N ARG A 151 64.41 15.77 -41.07
CA ARG A 151 64.58 14.90 -42.26
C ARG A 151 64.65 15.73 -43.54
N ASP A 152 63.79 16.72 -43.72
CA ASP A 152 63.77 17.58 -44.91
C ASP A 152 65.03 18.45 -45.02
N ARG A 153 65.52 18.99 -43.89
CA ARG A 153 66.80 19.74 -43.85
C ARG A 153 68.01 18.89 -44.24
N ARG A 154 67.97 17.59 -43.99
CA ARG A 154 69.02 16.64 -44.37
C ARG A 154 69.03 16.38 -45.87
N ASP A 155 67.85 16.20 -46.46
CA ASP A 155 67.72 15.89 -47.89
C ASP A 155 67.90 17.15 -48.76
N GLY A 156 67.76 18.35 -48.18
CA GLY A 156 67.97 19.65 -48.82
C GLY A 156 69.39 20.25 -48.73
N GLY A 157 70.33 19.63 -48.00
CA GLY A 157 71.76 20.01 -48.01
C GLY A 157 72.12 21.34 -47.32
N GLU A 158 71.35 21.81 -46.34
CA GLU A 158 71.71 23.02 -45.59
C GLU A 158 72.63 22.74 -44.40
N ASN A 159 73.83 23.32 -44.44
CA ASN A 159 74.79 23.27 -43.34
C ASN A 159 74.48 24.41 -42.35
N VAL A 160 73.69 24.13 -41.30
CA VAL A 160 73.35 25.13 -40.27
C VAL A 160 73.82 24.67 -38.90
N ARG A 161 74.87 25.34 -38.42
CA ARG A 161 75.32 25.32 -37.02
C ARG A 161 74.37 26.23 -36.22
N ASN A 162 73.76 25.70 -35.16
CA ASN A 162 72.75 26.30 -34.29
C ASN A 162 71.32 26.43 -34.85
N ALA A 163 70.55 25.35 -34.77
CA ALA A 163 69.11 25.44 -34.58
C ALA A 163 68.74 24.62 -33.33
N GLY A 164 68.61 25.29 -32.18
CA GLY A 164 68.12 24.66 -30.96
C GLY A 164 66.65 24.30 -31.13
N ILE A 165 66.34 23.01 -31.10
CA ILE A 165 64.98 22.48 -31.19
C ILE A 165 64.56 22.05 -29.78
N GLY A 166 63.61 22.78 -29.19
CA GLY A 166 63.08 22.48 -27.86
C GLY A 166 61.87 21.57 -27.94
N VAL A 167 61.91 20.43 -27.24
CA VAL A 167 60.72 19.60 -26.95
C VAL A 167 60.35 19.81 -25.49
N MET A 168 59.10 20.18 -25.22
CA MET A 168 58.64 20.58 -23.88
C MET A 168 58.04 19.39 -23.12
N PHE A 169 58.41 19.30 -21.83
CA PHE A 169 57.88 18.37 -20.86
C PHE A 169 56.56 18.90 -20.29
N ILE A 170 55.47 18.12 -20.35
CA ILE A 170 54.21 18.46 -19.66
C ILE A 170 53.88 17.34 -18.66
N PRO A 171 54.04 17.55 -17.35
CA PRO A 171 53.57 16.62 -16.35
C PRO A 171 52.08 16.86 -16.08
N ILE A 172 51.22 15.84 -16.19
CA ILE A 172 49.84 15.92 -15.68
C ILE A 172 49.48 14.67 -14.87
N VAL A 173 49.15 14.96 -13.62
CA VAL A 173 48.37 14.24 -12.59
C VAL A 173 48.31 12.72 -12.66
N GLY A 174 48.93 12.08 -11.66
CA GLY A 174 48.97 10.65 -11.45
C GLY A 174 50.24 10.06 -12.04
N TRP A 175 51.21 9.75 -11.20
CA TRP A 175 52.53 9.27 -11.60
C TRP A 175 52.44 8.11 -12.59
N ILE A 176 52.67 8.40 -13.86
CA ILE A 176 53.13 7.44 -14.85
C ILE A 176 54.42 8.02 -15.41
N ALA A 177 55.51 7.29 -15.19
CA ALA A 177 56.86 7.70 -15.49
C ALA A 177 57.15 7.56 -16.99
N GLY A 178 57.66 8.63 -17.60
CA GLY A 178 58.25 8.59 -18.95
C GLY A 178 58.91 9.92 -19.31
N ALA A 179 60.21 10.04 -19.03
CA ALA A 179 61.01 11.22 -19.36
C ALA A 179 61.12 11.46 -20.88
N ILE A 180 61.06 12.70 -21.34
CA ILE A 180 61.54 13.08 -22.69
C ILE A 180 62.93 13.69 -22.51
N MET A 181 63.96 13.01 -23.02
CA MET A 181 65.36 13.47 -22.97
C MET A 181 65.64 14.54 -24.02
N ILE A 182 66.35 15.60 -23.61
CA ILE A 182 66.98 16.59 -24.49
C ILE A 182 68.30 15.98 -24.99
N ALA A 183 68.52 15.95 -26.30
CA ALA A 183 69.83 15.66 -26.88
C ALA A 183 70.35 16.89 -27.62
N ALA A 184 71.51 17.40 -27.24
CA ALA A 184 72.27 18.38 -28.00
C ALA A 184 73.48 17.68 -28.66
N GLY A 185 73.53 17.68 -30.00
CA GLY A 185 74.68 17.21 -30.79
C GLY A 185 74.50 15.82 -31.46
N GLU A 186 75.33 15.59 -32.50
CA GLU A 186 75.38 14.56 -33.58
C GLU A 186 74.84 13.13 -33.34
N THR A 187 74.47 12.74 -32.12
CA THR A 187 73.75 11.51 -31.78
C THR A 187 72.24 11.64 -32.03
N GLU A 188 71.86 12.39 -33.07
CA GLU A 188 70.57 13.12 -33.14
C GLU A 188 69.41 12.28 -33.72
N ARG A 189 69.70 11.09 -34.27
CA ARG A 189 68.72 10.27 -35.00
C ARG A 189 68.07 9.15 -34.17
N ASN A 190 68.84 8.47 -33.32
CA ASN A 190 68.29 7.43 -32.43
C ASN A 190 67.44 8.06 -31.32
N ASN A 191 67.90 9.19 -30.77
CA ASN A 191 67.23 9.89 -29.68
C ASN A 191 65.86 10.46 -30.09
N ALA A 192 65.71 10.95 -31.33
CA ALA A 192 64.43 11.48 -31.82
C ALA A 192 63.41 10.36 -32.13
N SER A 193 63.87 9.21 -32.63
CA SER A 193 63.01 8.04 -32.85
C SER A 193 62.52 7.45 -31.52
N GLU A 194 63.43 7.33 -30.54
CA GLU A 194 63.11 6.86 -29.20
C GLU A 194 62.12 7.79 -28.48
N ALA A 195 62.23 9.10 -28.68
CA ALA A 195 61.28 10.07 -28.14
C ALA A 195 59.87 9.90 -28.72
N VAL A 196 59.74 9.66 -30.04
CA VAL A 196 58.46 9.37 -30.70
C VAL A 196 57.89 8.04 -30.23
N ASP A 197 58.70 6.99 -30.11
CA ASP A 197 58.27 5.68 -29.63
C ASP A 197 57.87 5.70 -28.14
N SER A 198 58.51 6.54 -27.33
CA SER A 198 58.12 6.79 -25.94
C SER A 198 56.78 7.55 -25.86
N ALA A 199 56.61 8.61 -26.64
CA ALA A 199 55.35 9.37 -26.69
C ALA A 199 54.18 8.51 -27.18
N ASN A 200 54.40 7.65 -28.18
CA ASN A 200 53.40 6.68 -28.64
C ASN A 200 53.01 5.65 -27.57
N ARG A 201 53.96 5.21 -26.74
CA ARG A 201 53.66 4.31 -25.61
C ARG A 201 52.82 5.00 -24.54
N GLU A 202 53.12 6.25 -24.21
CA GLU A 202 52.33 7.03 -23.26
C GLU A 202 50.90 7.30 -23.75
N ILE A 203 50.73 7.64 -25.04
CA ILE A 203 49.40 7.80 -25.64
C ILE A 203 48.59 6.50 -25.54
N LYS A 204 49.17 5.35 -25.89
CA LYS A 204 48.48 4.05 -25.77
C LYS A 204 48.05 3.75 -24.33
N ASN A 205 48.89 4.07 -23.36
CA ASN A 205 48.58 3.89 -21.95
C ASN A 205 47.46 4.83 -21.50
N CYS A 206 47.49 6.11 -21.90
CA CYS A 206 46.44 7.09 -21.62
C CYS A 206 45.10 6.70 -22.29
N GLU A 207 45.13 6.23 -23.54
CA GLU A 207 43.96 5.67 -24.24
C GLU A 207 43.36 4.49 -23.48
N SER A 208 44.20 3.56 -23.00
CA SER A 208 43.75 2.44 -22.17
C SER A 208 43.06 2.90 -20.88
N GLN A 209 43.56 3.97 -20.24
CA GLN A 209 42.92 4.54 -19.05
C GLN A 209 41.57 5.19 -19.40
N VAL A 210 41.50 5.97 -20.48
CA VAL A 210 40.23 6.56 -20.97
C VAL A 210 39.20 5.47 -21.24
N THR A 211 39.57 4.38 -21.91
CA THR A 211 38.68 3.23 -22.15
C THR A 211 38.20 2.60 -20.84
N SER A 212 39.11 2.35 -19.89
CA SER A 212 38.79 1.76 -18.58
C SER A 212 37.81 2.62 -17.77
N TYR A 213 38.06 3.93 -17.66
CA TYR A 213 37.17 4.84 -16.93
C TYR A 213 35.85 5.04 -17.66
N SER A 214 35.84 5.08 -19.00
CA SER A 214 34.60 5.13 -19.79
C SER A 214 33.73 3.91 -19.54
N GLN A 215 34.31 2.71 -19.45
CA GLN A 215 33.59 1.49 -19.12
C GLN A 215 32.98 1.57 -17.71
N LYS A 216 33.77 1.97 -16.70
CA LYS A 216 33.28 2.14 -15.33
C LYS A 216 32.10 3.12 -15.25
N VAL A 217 32.19 4.27 -15.93
CA VAL A 217 31.09 5.26 -15.99
C VAL A 217 29.83 4.63 -16.59
N SER A 218 29.95 3.82 -17.64
CA SER A 218 28.82 3.10 -18.24
C SER A 218 28.21 2.07 -17.27
N GLU A 219 29.04 1.31 -16.57
CA GLU A 219 28.61 0.33 -15.56
C GLU A 219 27.85 0.98 -14.39
N TYR A 220 28.38 2.08 -13.82
CA TYR A 220 27.72 2.82 -12.75
C TYR A 220 26.37 3.42 -13.21
N ASN A 221 26.31 3.99 -14.42
CA ASN A 221 25.05 4.49 -14.97
C ASN A 221 24.00 3.36 -15.08
N SER A 222 24.40 2.19 -15.58
CA SER A 222 23.51 1.03 -15.66
C SER A 222 23.00 0.59 -14.29
N LEU A 223 23.88 0.51 -13.28
CA LEU A 223 23.51 0.16 -11.90
C LEU A 223 22.55 1.18 -11.28
N ILE A 224 22.76 2.48 -11.51
CA ILE A 224 21.87 3.55 -11.05
C ILE A 224 20.50 3.41 -11.72
N CYS A 225 20.43 3.24 -13.04
CA CYS A 225 19.17 3.06 -13.76
C CYS A 225 18.41 1.80 -13.30
N GLN A 226 19.11 0.71 -13.01
CA GLN A 226 18.48 -0.48 -12.43
C GLN A 226 17.91 -0.20 -11.04
N ALA A 227 18.70 0.37 -10.14
CA ALA A 227 18.27 0.67 -8.78
C ALA A 227 17.08 1.67 -8.75
N GLN A 228 17.07 2.66 -9.64
CA GLN A 228 15.94 3.59 -9.79
C GLN A 228 14.65 2.89 -10.23
N ARG A 229 14.73 1.94 -11.17
CA ARG A 229 13.57 1.12 -11.57
C ARG A 229 13.03 0.30 -10.40
N GLU A 230 13.92 -0.29 -9.61
CA GLU A 230 13.51 -1.06 -8.42
C GLU A 230 12.89 -0.18 -7.32
N ILE A 231 13.35 1.05 -7.14
CA ILE A 231 12.74 2.04 -6.24
C ILE A 231 11.32 2.37 -6.71
N GLN A 232 11.14 2.63 -8.01
CA GLN A 232 9.83 2.92 -8.58
C GLN A 232 8.86 1.73 -8.44
N GLU A 233 9.34 0.50 -8.61
CA GLU A 233 8.54 -0.70 -8.37
C GLU A 233 8.12 -0.83 -6.90
N ALA A 234 9.04 -0.55 -5.96
CA ALA A 234 8.72 -0.53 -4.53
C ALA A 234 7.69 0.55 -4.19
N ASP A 235 7.80 1.75 -4.78
CA ASP A 235 6.82 2.83 -4.62
C ASP A 235 5.43 2.44 -5.10
N ASN A 236 5.34 1.80 -6.26
CA ASN A 236 4.06 1.32 -6.78
C ASN A 236 3.42 0.29 -5.84
N LYS A 237 4.23 -0.65 -5.31
CA LYS A 237 3.77 -1.65 -4.34
C LYS A 237 3.30 -1.01 -3.02
N ILE A 238 4.03 -0.02 -2.50
CA ILE A 238 3.62 0.71 -1.30
C ILE A 238 2.26 1.38 -1.50
N ARG A 239 2.06 2.05 -2.65
CA ARG A 239 0.77 2.69 -2.97
C ARG A 239 -0.38 1.69 -3.08
N GLU A 240 -0.12 0.51 -3.64
CA GLU A 240 -1.12 -0.57 -3.73
C GLU A 240 -1.51 -1.10 -2.34
N VAL A 241 -0.52 -1.31 -1.46
CA VAL A 241 -0.75 -1.70 -0.07
C VAL A 241 -1.52 -0.63 0.70
N GLU A 242 -1.17 0.66 0.53
CA GLU A 242 -1.89 1.78 1.14
C GLU A 242 -3.35 1.86 0.71
N ALA A 243 -3.63 1.68 -0.59
CA ALA A 243 -4.99 1.64 -1.10
C ALA A 243 -5.78 0.48 -0.51
N THR A 244 -5.14 -0.69 -0.37
CA THR A 244 -5.74 -1.88 0.25
C THR A 244 -6.06 -1.63 1.74
N LEU A 245 -5.13 -1.05 2.50
CA LEU A 245 -5.32 -0.69 3.91
C LEU A 245 -6.48 0.29 4.11
N ARG A 246 -6.61 1.32 3.25
CA ARG A 246 -7.75 2.25 3.30
C ARG A 246 -9.08 1.53 3.07
N SER A 247 -9.14 0.64 2.08
CA SER A 247 -10.34 -0.17 1.82
C SER A 247 -10.70 -1.06 3.01
N MET A 248 -9.70 -1.69 3.64
CA MET A 248 -9.90 -2.51 4.85
C MET A 248 -10.40 -1.71 6.04
N SER A 249 -9.90 -0.49 6.25
CA SER A 249 -10.37 0.39 7.32
C SER A 249 -11.87 0.67 7.21
N VAL A 250 -12.36 0.99 6.00
CA VAL A 250 -13.79 1.23 5.76
C VAL A 250 -14.63 -0.01 6.08
N LYS A 251 -14.16 -1.20 5.68
CA LYS A 251 -14.85 -2.46 5.97
C LYS A 251 -14.87 -2.80 7.44
N ARG A 252 -13.73 -2.64 8.13
CA ARG A 252 -13.60 -2.87 9.56
C ARG A 252 -14.59 -2.00 10.33
N GLU A 253 -14.71 -0.72 9.96
CA GLU A 253 -15.67 0.20 10.55
C GLU A 253 -17.11 -0.27 10.35
N ALA A 254 -17.49 -0.65 9.12
CA ALA A 254 -18.82 -1.15 8.82
C ALA A 254 -19.16 -2.43 9.61
N VAL A 255 -18.28 -3.43 9.61
CA VAL A 255 -18.48 -4.69 10.34
C VAL A 255 -18.52 -4.45 11.86
N SER A 256 -17.68 -3.56 12.38
CA SER A 256 -17.67 -3.19 13.81
C SER A 256 -18.97 -2.51 14.23
N ASN A 257 -19.52 -1.63 13.40
CA ASN A 257 -20.80 -0.99 13.65
C ASN A 257 -21.91 -2.07 13.74
N VAL A 258 -21.98 -2.95 12.74
CA VAL A 258 -22.95 -4.07 12.70
C VAL A 258 -22.84 -4.95 13.94
N GLN A 259 -21.63 -5.40 14.29
CA GLN A 259 -21.37 -6.22 15.47
C GLN A 259 -21.84 -5.52 16.76
N GLN A 260 -21.52 -4.24 16.94
CA GLN A 260 -21.91 -3.48 18.13
C GLN A 260 -23.44 -3.37 18.25
N LYS A 261 -24.15 -3.10 17.15
CA LYS A 261 -25.61 -2.99 17.17
C LYS A 261 -26.28 -4.35 17.44
N MET A 262 -25.77 -5.43 16.86
CA MET A 262 -26.24 -6.79 17.14
C MET A 262 -26.02 -7.16 18.60
N ARG A 263 -24.84 -6.88 19.15
CA ARG A 263 -24.55 -7.11 20.57
C ARG A 263 -25.55 -6.36 21.48
N CYS A 264 -25.87 -5.12 21.13
CA CYS A 264 -26.90 -4.35 21.83
C CYS A 264 -28.28 -5.01 21.72
N ALA A 265 -28.70 -5.41 20.52
CA ALA A 265 -29.99 -6.05 20.28
C ALA A 265 -30.12 -7.41 21.01
N VAL A 266 -29.09 -8.25 20.96
CA VAL A 266 -29.01 -9.51 21.70
C VAL A 266 -29.10 -9.26 23.21
N HIS A 267 -28.43 -8.23 23.72
CA HIS A 267 -28.52 -7.86 25.13
C HIS A 267 -29.96 -7.48 25.52
N GLN A 268 -30.66 -6.72 24.67
CA GLN A 268 -32.05 -6.35 24.89
C GLN A 268 -32.99 -7.57 24.86
N LEU A 269 -32.84 -8.46 23.88
CA LEU A 269 -33.58 -9.71 23.82
C LEU A 269 -33.27 -10.64 25.00
N GLY A 270 -32.05 -10.57 25.53
CA GLY A 270 -31.65 -11.24 26.76
C GLY A 270 -32.50 -10.82 27.96
N LYS A 271 -33.03 -9.59 27.99
CA LYS A 271 -33.96 -9.15 29.05
C LYS A 271 -35.32 -9.86 28.97
N LEU A 272 -35.76 -10.25 27.77
CA LEU A 272 -37.01 -10.98 27.52
C LEU A 272 -36.85 -12.51 27.67
N CYS A 273 -35.63 -13.03 27.48
CA CYS A 273 -35.31 -14.46 27.45
C CYS A 273 -34.41 -14.95 28.62
N GLY A 274 -34.14 -14.09 29.62
CA GLY A 274 -33.17 -14.37 30.70
C GLY A 274 -33.61 -15.47 31.67
N VAL A 275 -32.93 -15.64 32.79
CA VAL A 275 -33.45 -16.40 33.95
C VAL A 275 -33.29 -15.52 35.19
N GLY A 276 -34.39 -15.15 35.84
CA GLY A 276 -34.42 -14.32 37.06
C GLY A 276 -34.72 -12.84 36.86
N ASN A 277 -35.20 -12.39 35.68
CA ASN A 277 -35.59 -10.99 35.47
C ASN A 277 -37.12 -10.82 35.52
N VAL A 278 -37.62 -9.66 35.97
CA VAL A 278 -39.07 -9.37 36.09
C VAL A 278 -39.78 -9.48 34.73
N ALA A 279 -39.15 -8.99 33.66
CA ALA A 279 -39.68 -9.06 32.30
C ALA A 279 -39.75 -10.50 31.76
N GLU A 280 -38.82 -11.38 32.16
CA GLU A 280 -38.82 -12.78 31.76
C GLU A 280 -39.81 -13.61 32.58
N LEU A 281 -39.90 -13.40 33.89
CA LEU A 281 -40.96 -13.99 34.72
C LEU A 281 -42.36 -13.63 34.22
N GLN A 282 -42.50 -12.42 33.69
CA GLN A 282 -43.69 -12.00 32.96
C GLN A 282 -43.75 -12.77 31.65
N THR A 283 -42.87 -12.59 30.67
CA THR A 283 -43.01 -13.27 29.36
C THR A 283 -43.08 -14.80 29.42
N GLN A 284 -42.58 -15.49 30.46
CA GLN A 284 -42.75 -16.93 30.72
C GLN A 284 -44.13 -17.33 31.20
N ARG A 285 -44.86 -16.42 31.86
CA ARG A 285 -46.16 -16.69 32.48
C ARG A 285 -47.31 -15.90 31.88
N LEU A 286 -47.04 -14.74 31.26
CA LEU A 286 -47.95 -13.82 30.56
C LEU A 286 -47.17 -12.70 29.84
N ILE A 287 -47.53 -12.36 28.61
CA ILE A 287 -46.87 -11.22 27.91
C ILE A 287 -47.63 -9.94 28.25
N LEU A 288 -46.99 -9.04 28.99
CA LEU A 288 -47.49 -7.67 29.17
C LEU A 288 -47.07 -6.83 27.96
N LEU A 289 -48.05 -6.17 27.35
CA LEU A 289 -47.82 -5.40 26.12
C LEU A 289 -46.79 -4.28 26.34
N GLU A 290 -46.95 -3.45 27.37
CA GLU A 290 -46.10 -2.28 27.63
C GLU A 290 -44.60 -2.62 27.82
N PRO A 291 -44.20 -3.57 28.69
CA PRO A 291 -42.80 -3.96 28.83
C PRO A 291 -42.18 -4.51 27.54
N VAL A 292 -42.93 -5.28 26.75
CA VAL A 292 -42.42 -5.81 25.48
C VAL A 292 -42.25 -4.69 24.46
N VAL A 293 -43.24 -3.80 24.30
CA VAL A 293 -43.16 -2.64 23.40
C VAL A 293 -41.95 -1.76 23.73
N LYS A 294 -41.64 -1.56 25.02
CA LYS A 294 -40.46 -0.79 25.45
C LYS A 294 -39.13 -1.46 25.06
N VAL A 295 -39.01 -2.78 25.20
CA VAL A 295 -37.81 -3.50 24.74
C VAL A 295 -37.69 -3.40 23.22
N MET A 296 -38.81 -3.52 22.49
CA MET A 296 -38.83 -3.37 21.03
C MET A 296 -38.46 -1.95 20.57
N GLU A 297 -38.82 -0.91 21.34
CA GLU A 297 -38.39 0.47 21.09
C GLU A 297 -36.87 0.65 21.25
N GLU A 298 -36.30 0.12 22.33
CA GLU A 298 -34.86 0.13 22.58
C GLU A 298 -34.11 -0.60 21.44
N MET A 299 -34.66 -1.69 20.93
CA MET A 299 -34.12 -2.44 19.79
C MET A 299 -34.25 -1.68 18.47
N THR A 300 -35.41 -1.09 18.18
CA THR A 300 -35.63 -0.24 16.99
C THR A 300 -34.62 0.89 16.95
N THR A 301 -34.35 1.50 18.11
CA THR A 301 -33.35 2.56 18.24
C THR A 301 -31.93 2.05 17.99
N ALA A 302 -31.56 0.90 18.59
CA ALA A 302 -30.24 0.31 18.40
C ALA A 302 -29.98 -0.10 16.94
N LEU A 303 -30.96 -0.73 16.29
CA LEU A 303 -30.84 -1.24 14.92
C LEU A 303 -31.09 -0.15 13.86
N GLY A 304 -31.88 0.87 14.17
CA GLY A 304 -32.19 1.98 13.27
C GLY A 304 -31.02 2.91 12.98
N GLN A 305 -29.90 2.75 13.70
CA GLN A 305 -28.63 3.45 13.53
C GLN A 305 -27.58 2.65 12.76
N ILE A 306 -27.96 1.49 12.21
CA ILE A 306 -27.09 0.73 11.31
C ILE A 306 -26.90 1.59 10.05
N ASP A 307 -25.68 2.11 9.87
CA ASP A 307 -25.35 2.96 8.73
C ASP A 307 -25.26 2.11 7.47
N GLY A 308 -26.01 2.48 6.44
CA GLY A 308 -26.22 1.69 5.22
C GLY A 308 -25.05 1.69 4.25
N ASN A 309 -23.86 2.15 4.66
CA ASN A 309 -22.69 2.22 3.79
C ASN A 309 -22.25 0.83 3.29
N GLU A 310 -21.64 0.83 2.09
CA GLU A 310 -21.18 -0.25 1.18
C GLU A 310 -21.38 -1.73 1.55
N LEU A 311 -21.17 -2.12 2.81
CA LEU A 311 -21.41 -3.48 3.30
C LEU A 311 -22.91 -3.82 3.44
N LEU A 312 -23.79 -2.84 3.67
CA LEU A 312 -25.19 -3.05 4.03
C LEU A 312 -26.20 -2.48 3.02
N HIS A 313 -25.75 -2.03 1.85
CA HIS A 313 -26.64 -1.72 0.72
C HIS A 313 -27.30 -3.00 0.20
N THR A 314 -28.27 -3.49 0.96
CA THR A 314 -29.24 -4.46 0.49
C THR A 314 -30.60 -3.82 0.64
N GLU A 315 -31.26 -3.60 -0.49
CA GLU A 315 -32.60 -3.01 -0.62
C GLU A 315 -33.61 -3.62 0.37
N GLY A 316 -33.44 -4.91 0.69
CA GLY A 316 -34.26 -5.62 1.66
C GLY A 316 -34.08 -5.22 3.14
N ILE A 317 -32.88 -4.81 3.60
CA ILE A 317 -32.69 -4.38 5.00
C ILE A 317 -33.35 -3.02 5.23
N ASN A 318 -33.15 -2.09 4.29
CA ASN A 318 -33.68 -0.73 4.41
C ASN A 318 -35.21 -0.72 4.43
N SER A 319 -35.86 -1.47 3.53
CA SER A 319 -37.32 -1.61 3.51
C SER A 319 -37.84 -2.19 4.84
N LEU A 320 -37.25 -3.29 5.33
CA LEU A 320 -37.65 -3.89 6.61
C LEU A 320 -37.49 -2.91 7.77
N MET A 321 -36.41 -2.13 7.79
CA MET A 321 -36.17 -1.15 8.84
C MET A 321 -37.19 -0.01 8.82
N CYS A 322 -37.64 0.42 7.64
CA CYS A 322 -38.73 1.38 7.51
C CYS A 322 -40.04 0.82 8.07
N ASP A 323 -40.40 -0.42 7.73
CA ASP A 323 -41.60 -1.08 8.22
C ASP A 323 -41.59 -1.22 9.75
N ILE A 324 -40.45 -1.64 10.31
CA ILE A 324 -40.23 -1.75 11.76
C ILE A 324 -40.47 -0.41 12.46
N LYS A 325 -39.87 0.69 11.94
CA LYS A 325 -40.04 2.03 12.51
C LYS A 325 -41.50 2.49 12.46
N GLU A 326 -42.20 2.23 11.36
CA GLU A 326 -43.61 2.57 11.23
C GLU A 326 -44.48 1.79 12.23
N LYS A 327 -44.28 0.48 12.35
CA LYS A 327 -45.05 -0.37 13.27
C LYS A 327 -44.76 -0.04 14.74
N GLN A 328 -43.50 0.25 15.09
CA GLN A 328 -43.14 0.68 16.44
C GLN A 328 -43.85 2.00 16.81
N ASN A 329 -43.90 2.97 15.89
CA ASN A 329 -44.61 4.23 16.13
C ASN A 329 -46.12 4.00 16.38
N LYS A 330 -46.75 3.09 15.64
CA LYS A 330 -48.15 2.70 15.85
C LYS A 330 -48.36 2.03 17.21
N LEU A 331 -47.44 1.14 17.63
CA LEU A 331 -47.50 0.50 18.94
C LEU A 331 -47.39 1.51 20.09
N ASN A 332 -46.46 2.46 19.99
CA ASN A 332 -46.30 3.51 21.00
C ASN A 332 -47.61 4.30 21.18
N GLN A 333 -48.28 4.68 20.07
CA GLN A 333 -49.57 5.38 20.12
C GLN A 333 -50.68 4.56 20.78
N LEU A 334 -50.73 3.24 20.54
CA LEU A 334 -51.72 2.35 21.17
C LEU A 334 -51.52 2.27 22.68
N VAL A 335 -50.28 2.10 23.13
CA VAL A 335 -49.96 2.03 24.57
C VAL A 335 -50.28 3.36 25.27
N ASP A 336 -50.00 4.50 24.63
CA ASP A 336 -50.31 5.83 25.18
C ASP A 336 -51.83 6.07 25.27
N THR A 337 -52.60 5.60 24.29
CA THR A 337 -54.07 5.72 24.29
C THR A 337 -54.72 4.86 25.38
N ASN A 338 -54.21 3.64 25.62
CA ASN A 338 -54.71 2.78 26.70
C ASN A 338 -54.45 3.39 28.09
N LYS A 339 -53.35 4.14 28.25
CA LYS A 339 -53.08 4.89 29.49
C LYS A 339 -54.06 6.03 29.73
N SER A 340 -54.40 6.81 28.70
CA SER A 340 -55.33 7.95 28.88
C SER A 340 -56.76 7.50 29.20
N ILE A 341 -57.22 6.37 28.65
CA ILE A 341 -58.56 5.83 28.93
C ILE A 341 -58.67 5.29 30.37
N GLY A 342 -57.56 4.79 30.94
CA GLY A 342 -57.51 4.32 32.33
C GLY A 342 -57.51 5.43 33.38
N GLU A 343 -57.02 6.63 33.04
CA GLU A 343 -57.01 7.79 33.94
C GLU A 343 -58.34 8.57 33.97
N ASP A 344 -59.11 8.54 32.88
CA ASP A 344 -60.43 9.20 32.79
C ASP A 344 -61.59 8.36 33.39
N SER A 345 -61.33 7.15 33.88
CA SER A 345 -62.33 6.24 34.44
C SER A 345 -62.41 6.22 35.99
N TYR A 346 -61.88 7.24 36.67
CA TYR A 346 -61.91 7.36 38.14
C TYR A 346 -62.66 8.60 38.64
#